data_AF-A0A933UWR2-F1
#
_entry.id   AF-A0A933UWR2-F1
#
_cell.length_a   1.000
_cell.length_b   1.000
_cell.length_c   1.000
_cell.angle_alpha   90.00
_cell.angle_beta   90.00
_cell.angle_gamma   90.00
#
_symmetry.space_group_name_H-M   'P 1'
#
loop_
_entity.id
_entity.type
_entity.pdbx_description
1 polymer ?
#
loop_
_entity_poly.entity_id
_entity_poly.type
_entity_poly.pdbx_seq_one_letter_code
_entity_poly.pdbx_strand_id
1 'polypeptide(L)'
;MNDRSDPPNLADLDARLRALRQADSQASDGASPGGGGASMGGLGVAMRIGVELVSALGVGVGLGYLLDRWLGTKPWLMLVFFFLGAAAGVLNVWRAVNRQDVTVGFKPPARETDIPNEQGPDAGKRRR
;
A
#
# COMPACT_ATOMS: atom_id res chain seq x y z
N MET A 1 34.82 15.67 -37.39
CA MET A 1 34.25 15.81 -36.03
C MET A 1 33.16 14.77 -35.93
N ASN A 2 33.20 13.89 -34.94
CA ASN A 2 32.15 12.88 -34.75
C ASN A 2 31.36 13.26 -33.51
N ASP A 3 30.23 13.93 -33.69
CA ASP A 3 29.24 14.10 -32.63
C ASP A 3 28.69 12.73 -32.27
N ARG A 4 29.20 12.17 -31.17
CA ARG A 4 28.73 10.90 -30.64
C ARG A 4 27.42 11.18 -29.92
N SER A 5 26.34 10.58 -30.44
CA SER A 5 25.01 10.63 -29.86
C SER A 5 25.05 10.35 -28.36
N ASP A 6 24.64 11.32 -27.54
CA ASP A 6 24.17 11.01 -26.19
C ASP A 6 22.87 10.22 -26.33
N PRO A 7 22.82 8.94 -25.89
CA PRO A 7 21.55 8.23 -25.84
C PRO A 7 20.62 8.91 -24.83
N PRO A 8 19.30 8.95 -25.08
CA PRO A 8 18.35 9.52 -24.13
C PRO A 8 18.53 8.87 -22.75
N ASN A 9 18.74 9.71 -21.72
CA ASN A 9 19.27 9.29 -20.43
C ASN A 9 18.45 8.14 -19.82
N LEU A 10 19.15 7.06 -19.46
CA LEU A 10 18.55 5.93 -18.72
C LEU A 10 17.90 6.40 -17.41
N ALA A 11 18.40 7.48 -16.79
CA ALA A 11 17.81 8.11 -15.62
C ALA A 11 16.36 8.61 -15.86
N ASP A 12 16.07 9.19 -17.03
CA ASP A 12 14.71 9.65 -17.37
C ASP A 12 13.77 8.48 -17.68
N LEU A 13 14.32 7.43 -18.29
CA LEU A 13 13.59 6.19 -18.54
C LEU A 13 13.31 5.44 -17.23
N ASP A 14 14.26 5.37 -16.30
CA ASP A 14 14.10 4.81 -14.96
C ASP A 14 13.11 5.64 -14.11
N ALA A 15 13.13 6.97 -14.23
CA ALA A 15 12.16 7.85 -13.59
C ALA A 15 10.74 7.57 -14.13
N ARG A 16 10.58 7.46 -15.45
CA ARG A 16 9.29 7.12 -16.09
C ARG A 16 8.85 5.69 -15.76
N LEU A 17 9.75 4.72 -15.78
CA LEU A 17 9.47 3.33 -15.39
C LEU A 17 9.08 3.23 -13.92
N ARG A 18 9.71 3.98 -13.00
CA ARG A 18 9.29 4.06 -11.60
C ARG A 18 7.93 4.72 -11.44
N ALA A 19 7.65 5.83 -12.14
CA ALA A 19 6.36 6.50 -12.09
C ALA A 19 5.23 5.59 -12.62
N LEU A 20 5.46 4.93 -13.75
CA LEU A 20 4.54 3.92 -14.30
C LEU A 20 4.39 2.73 -13.35
N ARG A 21 5.48 2.18 -12.81
CA ARG A 21 5.43 1.04 -11.88
C ARG A 21 4.75 1.37 -10.55
N GLN A 22 4.79 2.63 -10.08
CA GLN A 22 4.03 3.08 -8.91
C GLN A 22 2.53 3.18 -9.21
N ALA A 23 2.15 3.66 -10.41
CA ALA A 23 0.77 3.63 -10.87
C ALA A 23 0.26 2.19 -11.09
N ASP A 24 1.09 1.33 -11.71
CA ASP A 24 0.80 -0.09 -11.94
C ASP A 24 0.74 -0.88 -10.64
N SER A 25 1.55 -0.57 -9.61
CA SER A 25 1.44 -1.22 -8.29
C SER A 25 0.04 -0.98 -7.71
N GLN A 26 -0.49 0.23 -7.90
CA GLN A 26 -1.84 0.61 -7.48
C GLN A 26 -2.96 -0.13 -8.24
N ALA A 27 -2.69 -0.59 -9.47
CA ALA A 27 -3.59 -1.43 -10.28
C ALA A 27 -3.34 -2.95 -10.09
N SER A 28 -2.13 -3.34 -9.70
CA SER A 28 -1.66 -4.73 -9.55
C SER A 28 -1.96 -5.31 -8.18
N ASP A 29 -2.13 -4.46 -7.16
CA ASP A 29 -2.54 -4.84 -5.81
C ASP A 29 -4.02 -5.28 -5.76
N GLY A 30 -4.42 -6.25 -6.58
CA GLY A 30 -5.77 -6.85 -6.55
C GLY A 30 -6.14 -7.56 -5.23
N ALA A 31 -5.26 -7.55 -4.21
CA ALA A 31 -5.48 -8.17 -2.90
C ALA A 31 -4.65 -7.58 -1.72
N SER A 32 -4.71 -6.25 -1.44
CA SER A 32 -4.43 -5.59 -0.13
C SER A 32 -4.65 -4.04 -0.15
N PRO A 33 -5.67 -3.48 0.55
CA PRO A 33 -5.74 -2.06 1.01
C PRO A 33 -4.67 -1.69 2.08
N GLY A 34 -4.56 -0.48 2.67
CA GLY A 34 -5.31 0.80 2.57
C GLY A 34 -6.28 1.06 3.75
N GLY A 35 -6.40 2.25 4.38
CA GLY A 35 -5.69 3.55 4.30
C GLY A 35 -6.50 4.68 5.01
N GLY A 36 -5.97 5.91 5.22
CA GLY A 36 -6.64 6.95 6.04
C GLY A 36 -6.37 8.44 5.73
N GLY A 37 -7.37 9.31 6.00
CA GLY A 37 -7.28 10.77 5.97
C GLY A 37 -7.83 11.45 4.69
N ALA A 38 -8.66 12.47 4.86
CA ALA A 38 -9.30 13.21 3.76
C ALA A 38 -8.29 14.00 2.91
N SER A 39 -7.86 13.37 1.82
CA SER A 39 -7.09 13.94 0.72
C SER A 39 -7.52 13.23 -0.57
N MET A 40 -7.08 13.70 -1.75
CA MET A 40 -7.51 13.14 -3.05
C MET A 40 -7.32 11.62 -3.18
N GLY A 41 -6.36 11.02 -2.45
CA GLY A 41 -6.14 9.57 -2.40
C GLY A 41 -7.10 8.78 -1.50
N GLY A 42 -7.69 9.41 -0.48
CA GLY A 42 -8.56 8.73 0.50
C GLY A 42 -9.87 8.20 -0.11
N LEU A 43 -10.40 8.88 -1.13
CA LEU A 43 -11.61 8.44 -1.83
C LEU A 43 -11.39 7.17 -2.65
N GLY A 44 -10.23 7.05 -3.32
CA GLY A 44 -9.87 5.84 -4.08
C GLY A 44 -9.72 4.61 -3.18
N VAL A 45 -9.10 4.78 -2.01
CA VAL A 45 -9.00 3.73 -0.99
C VAL A 45 -10.37 3.32 -0.47
N ALA A 46 -11.24 4.28 -0.14
CA ALA A 46 -12.59 4.00 0.33
C ALA A 46 -13.45 3.25 -0.72
N MET A 47 -13.40 3.66 -1.98
CA MET A 47 -14.09 2.97 -3.08
C MET A 47 -13.61 1.53 -3.24
N ARG A 48 -12.29 1.31 -3.19
CA ARG A 48 -11.71 -0.03 -3.27
C ARG A 48 -12.18 -0.94 -2.12
N ILE A 49 -12.15 -0.45 -0.88
CA ILE A 49 -12.64 -1.21 0.29
C ILE A 49 -14.13 -1.54 0.13
N GLY A 50 -14.93 -0.61 -0.39
CA GLY A 50 -16.33 -0.83 -0.73
C GLY A 50 -16.53 -1.96 -1.76
N VAL A 51 -15.74 -1.95 -2.84
CA VAL A 51 -15.79 -3.01 -3.87
C VAL A 51 -15.34 -4.37 -3.32
N GLU A 52 -14.31 -4.43 -2.48
CA GLU A 52 -13.89 -5.69 -1.83
C GLU A 52 -14.98 -6.26 -0.92
N LEU A 53 -15.69 -5.43 -0.16
CA LEU A 53 -16.82 -5.85 0.67
C LEU A 53 -18.04 -6.30 -0.17
N VAL A 54 -18.43 -5.52 -1.18
CA VAL A 54 -19.59 -5.83 -2.03
C VAL A 54 -19.34 -7.07 -2.88
N SER A 55 -18.11 -7.27 -3.39
CA SER A 55 -17.76 -8.48 -4.15
C SER A 55 -17.73 -9.73 -3.26
N ALA A 56 -17.18 -9.67 -2.05
CA ALA A 56 -17.21 -10.79 -1.10
C ALA A 56 -18.64 -11.20 -0.72
N LEU A 57 -19.52 -10.23 -0.43
CA LEU A 57 -20.95 -10.51 -0.21
C LEU A 57 -21.62 -11.06 -1.48
N GLY A 58 -21.37 -10.46 -2.64
CA GLY A 58 -21.98 -10.87 -3.90
C GLY A 58 -21.62 -12.30 -4.31
N VAL A 59 -20.37 -12.72 -4.12
CA VAL A 59 -19.92 -14.10 -4.34
C VAL A 59 -20.55 -15.05 -3.33
N GLY A 60 -20.56 -14.70 -2.03
CA GLY A 60 -21.19 -15.53 -1.00
C GLY A 60 -22.68 -15.74 -1.25
N VAL A 61 -23.43 -14.66 -1.50
CA VAL A 61 -24.87 -14.70 -1.80
C VAL A 61 -25.14 -15.44 -3.12
N GLY A 62 -24.35 -15.20 -4.17
CA GLY A 62 -24.51 -15.86 -5.46
C GLY A 62 -24.28 -17.37 -5.40
N LEU A 63 -23.22 -17.81 -4.71
CA LEU A 63 -22.96 -19.23 -4.45
C LEU A 63 -24.06 -19.85 -3.58
N GLY A 64 -24.41 -19.20 -2.47
CA GLY A 64 -25.46 -19.68 -1.55
C GLY A 64 -26.82 -19.84 -2.23
N TYR A 65 -27.21 -18.89 -3.09
CA TYR A 65 -28.43 -18.97 -3.90
C TYR A 65 -28.38 -20.11 -4.94
N LEU A 66 -27.25 -20.27 -5.64
CA LEU A 66 -27.07 -21.36 -6.60
C LEU A 66 -27.17 -22.74 -5.91
N LEU A 67 -26.56 -22.87 -4.73
CA LEU A 67 -26.61 -24.09 -3.92
C LEU A 67 -28.04 -24.36 -3.41
N ASP A 68 -28.71 -23.39 -2.79
CA ASP A 68 -30.10 -23.57 -2.33
C ASP A 68 -31.03 -23.95 -3.50
N ARG A 69 -30.81 -23.40 -4.70
CA ARG A 69 -31.61 -23.72 -5.89
C ARG A 69 -31.39 -25.15 -6.41
N TRP A 70 -30.18 -25.70 -6.23
CA TRP A 70 -29.80 -27.06 -6.63
C TRP A 70 -30.22 -28.13 -5.61
N LEU A 71 -30.04 -27.84 -4.32
CA LEU A 71 -30.35 -28.74 -3.21
C LEU A 71 -31.83 -28.69 -2.80
N GLY A 72 -32.60 -27.73 -3.32
CA GLY A 72 -34.01 -27.53 -2.96
C GLY A 72 -34.21 -27.05 -1.51
N THR A 73 -33.13 -26.61 -0.86
CA THR A 73 -33.17 -26.12 0.51
C THR A 73 -33.85 -24.75 0.57
N LYS A 74 -34.65 -24.57 1.63
CA LYS A 74 -35.07 -23.25 2.12
C LYS A 74 -33.82 -22.39 2.37
N PRO A 75 -33.90 -21.04 2.37
CA PRO A 75 -32.74 -20.13 2.23
C PRO A 75 -31.79 -20.17 3.44
N TRP A 76 -31.06 -21.27 3.57
CA TRP A 76 -30.30 -21.68 4.75
C TRP A 76 -28.83 -21.79 4.37
N LEU A 77 -28.51 -22.33 3.18
CA LEU A 77 -27.16 -22.19 2.62
C LEU A 77 -26.90 -20.73 2.23
N MET A 78 -27.86 -20.03 1.62
CA MET A 78 -27.76 -18.59 1.37
C MET A 78 -27.47 -17.80 2.65
N LEU A 79 -28.09 -18.16 3.78
CA LEU A 79 -27.85 -17.49 5.07
C LEU A 79 -26.44 -17.80 5.62
N VAL A 80 -26.02 -19.06 5.60
CA VAL A 80 -24.66 -19.47 6.03
C VAL A 80 -23.58 -18.85 5.14
N PHE A 81 -23.75 -18.89 3.82
CA PHE A 81 -22.81 -18.28 2.86
C PHE A 81 -22.83 -16.74 2.89
N PHE A 82 -23.95 -16.10 3.25
CA PHE A 82 -23.99 -14.66 3.53
C PHE A 82 -23.10 -14.31 4.72
N PHE A 83 -23.24 -15.00 5.85
CA PHE A 83 -22.37 -14.77 7.02
C PHE A 83 -20.90 -15.10 6.72
N LEU A 84 -20.64 -16.17 5.96
CA LEU A 84 -19.28 -16.56 5.57
C LEU A 84 -18.64 -15.53 4.61
N GLY A 85 -19.41 -15.01 3.64
CA GLY A 85 -18.96 -13.96 2.71
C GLY A 85 -18.74 -12.61 3.41
N ALA A 86 -19.63 -12.25 4.35
CA ALA A 86 -19.46 -11.06 5.19
C ALA A 86 -18.23 -11.18 6.10
N ALA A 87 -18.04 -12.33 6.76
CA ALA A 87 -16.85 -12.60 7.57
C ALA A 87 -15.57 -12.55 6.72
N ALA A 88 -15.57 -13.17 5.53
CA ALA A 88 -14.43 -13.14 4.61
C ALA A 88 -14.09 -11.70 4.14
N GLY A 89 -15.11 -10.89 3.82
CA GLY A 89 -14.95 -9.48 3.46
C GLY A 89 -14.34 -8.65 4.60
N VAL A 90 -14.91 -8.76 5.80
CA VAL A 90 -14.40 -8.07 7.00
C VAL A 90 -12.98 -8.53 7.36
N LEU A 91 -12.70 -9.83 7.30
CA LEU A 91 -11.36 -10.38 7.53
C LEU A 91 -10.35 -9.90 6.49
N ASN A 92 -10.73 -9.75 5.22
CA ASN A 92 -9.84 -9.22 4.19
C ASN A 92 -9.49 -7.75 4.46
N VAL A 93 -10.49 -6.93 4.80
CA VAL A 93 -10.28 -5.51 5.18
C VAL A 93 -9.43 -5.40 6.46
N TRP A 94 -9.70 -6.20 7.48
CA TRP A 94 -8.93 -6.15 8.74
C TRP A 94 -7.47 -6.61 8.54
N ARG A 95 -7.25 -7.63 7.70
CA ARG A 95 -5.91 -8.07 7.28
C ARG A 95 -5.17 -7.00 6.48
N ALA A 96 -5.88 -6.13 5.78
CA ALA A 96 -5.30 -5.03 5.00
C ALA A 96 -4.78 -3.92 5.92
N VAL A 97 -5.62 -3.46 6.86
CA VAL A 97 -5.25 -2.41 7.84
C VAL A 97 -4.05 -2.85 8.67
N ASN A 98 -4.12 -4.03 9.30
CA ASN A 98 -3.07 -4.50 10.22
C ASN A 98 -1.70 -4.76 9.54
N ARG A 99 -1.63 -4.82 8.19
CA ARG A 99 -0.36 -4.96 7.46
C ARG A 99 0.42 -3.65 7.35
N GLN A 100 -0.22 -2.50 7.54
CA GLN A 100 0.44 -1.20 7.47
C GLN A 100 1.13 -0.84 8.80
N ASP A 101 0.55 -1.25 9.94
CA ASP A 101 1.11 -0.99 11.27
C ASP A 101 2.41 -1.76 11.56
N VAL A 102 2.62 -2.93 10.95
CA VAL A 102 3.80 -3.79 11.19
C VAL A 102 5.08 -3.28 10.51
N THR A 103 5.02 -2.18 9.75
CA THR A 103 6.18 -1.62 9.02
C THR A 103 6.74 -0.29 9.55
N VAL A 104 6.09 0.33 10.55
CA VAL A 104 6.47 1.65 11.09
C VAL A 104 7.16 1.57 12.46
N GLY A 105 8.33 0.91 12.50
CA GLY A 105 9.10 0.68 13.73
C GLY A 105 10.57 1.12 13.73
N PHE A 106 11.15 1.45 12.57
CA PHE A 106 12.53 1.95 12.47
C PHE A 106 12.58 3.36 11.90
N LYS A 107 12.55 4.35 12.80
CA LYS A 107 13.25 5.62 12.60
C LYS A 107 14.67 5.40 13.11
N PRO A 108 15.70 5.26 12.25
CA PRO A 108 17.07 5.32 12.73
C PRO A 108 17.25 6.65 13.47
N PRO A 109 17.85 6.69 14.66
CA PRO A 109 18.22 7.96 15.26
C PRO A 109 19.10 8.71 14.24
N ALA A 110 18.87 10.02 14.10
CA ALA A 110 19.73 10.84 13.28
C ALA A 110 21.16 10.63 13.78
N ARG A 111 22.07 10.20 12.89
CA ARG A 111 23.48 10.11 13.24
C ARG A 111 23.96 11.52 13.49
N GLU A 112 24.16 11.85 14.77
CA GLU A 112 25.38 12.42 15.36
C GLU A 112 26.47 12.86 14.34
N THR A 113 26.15 13.81 13.47
CA THR A 113 27.12 14.60 12.71
C THR A 113 27.15 16.06 13.17
N ASP A 114 26.27 16.43 14.11
CA ASP A 114 26.37 17.63 14.92
C ASP A 114 27.40 17.43 16.07
N ILE A 115 28.55 16.82 15.77
CA ILE A 115 29.73 17.03 16.61
C ILE A 115 30.16 18.48 16.34
N PRO A 116 30.09 19.38 17.32
CA PRO A 116 30.66 20.72 17.14
C PRO A 116 32.14 20.52 16.87
N ASN A 117 32.60 20.98 15.71
CA ASN A 117 34.02 20.92 15.37
C ASN A 117 34.78 21.86 16.31
N GLU A 118 35.23 21.32 17.45
CA GLU A 118 36.09 22.00 18.42
C GLU A 118 37.49 22.21 17.82
N GLN A 119 37.57 23.07 16.80
CA GLN A 119 38.78 23.74 16.38
C GLN A 119 39.15 24.83 17.40
N GLY A 120 39.48 24.37 18.60
CA GLY A 120 40.32 25.06 19.57
C GLY A 120 41.49 24.12 19.88
N PRO A 121 42.69 24.40 19.37
CA PRO A 121 43.56 25.22 20.19
C PRO A 121 44.37 26.23 19.38
N ASP A 122 43.90 27.49 19.29
CA ASP A 122 44.77 28.60 18.91
C ASP A 122 45.64 29.02 20.12
N ALA A 123 46.50 28.11 20.53
CA ALA A 123 47.50 28.29 21.58
C ALA A 123 48.81 28.87 20.98
N GLY A 124 48.69 29.90 20.14
CA GLY A 124 49.77 30.45 19.30
C GLY A 124 50.55 31.65 19.87
N LYS A 125 50.55 31.89 21.19
CA LYS A 125 51.05 33.13 21.82
C LYS A 125 52.59 33.32 21.83
N ARG A 126 53.27 33.33 20.67
CA ARG A 126 54.67 33.77 20.43
C ARG A 126 54.76 34.20 18.95
N ARG A 127 55.17 35.40 18.53
CA ARG A 127 56.27 36.32 18.92
C ARG A 127 55.80 37.77 18.61
N ARG A 128 56.15 38.80 19.40
CA ARG A 128 57.30 39.69 19.18
C ARG A 128 57.59 40.01 17.72
#